data_AF-A0A938PQ75-F1
#
_entry.id   AF-A0A938PQ75-F1
#
_cell.length_a   1.000
_cell.length_b   1.000
_cell.length_c   1.000
_cell.angle_alpha   90.00
_cell.angle_beta   90.00
_cell.angle_gamma   90.00
#
_symmetry.space_group_name_H-M   'P 1'
#
loop_
_entity.id
_entity.type
_entity.pdbx_description
1 polymer ?
#
loop_
_entity_poly.entity_id
_entity_poly.type
_entity_poly.pdbx_seq_one_letter_code
_entity_poly.pdbx_strand_id
1 'polypeptide(L)'
;MDIRSADAAITDFHHGFARFGSRLRHFPDFNLTQPGDETNTHGRLQKTNPDPNREPSGIDGDDASRTSAVSGIRSHPDRGVYSTAHQLQVQCMALAPKLSIEVFSDLVCPWCFIGKRRLDRVLASPAGEGVEVHWRAYQLAPRLPPDGIDRARYYQSKFGSDGKTVPKRIAEEAAGEGLTFNFAAINKMPNTFLGHRLMVFAEESRGPAAQHLLADVLFRAYFQEGRDVGDLQTLVQAAAEAGLDAHAAEAWLAGDAGKDRVQEELDRAVELGIQGVPSFVLGGVFPIPGAQTVEVMTTFIERAKTRLAS
;
A
#
# COMPACT_ATOMS: atom_id res chain seq x y z
N MET A 1 29.63 14.67 1.95
CA MET A 1 30.00 13.45 1.22
C MET A 1 29.45 13.57 -0.19
N ASP A 2 30.30 13.35 -1.17
CA ASP A 2 30.18 13.81 -2.57
C ASP A 2 29.09 13.06 -3.37
N ILE A 3 28.34 13.81 -4.16
CA ILE A 3 27.08 13.43 -4.86
C ILE A 3 27.32 12.35 -5.94
N ARG A 4 28.58 12.10 -6.32
CA ARG A 4 28.95 11.08 -7.31
C ARG A 4 29.02 9.65 -6.74
N SER A 5 28.95 9.48 -5.42
CA SER A 5 29.01 8.16 -4.77
C SER A 5 27.68 7.39 -4.81
N ALA A 6 26.55 8.05 -5.07
CA ALA A 6 25.23 7.42 -5.07
C ALA A 6 24.90 6.74 -6.41
N ASP A 7 25.40 7.27 -7.52
CA ASP A 7 25.19 6.67 -8.86
C ASP A 7 26.02 5.39 -9.07
N ALA A 8 27.16 5.25 -8.39
CA ALA A 8 27.98 4.04 -8.46
C ALA A 8 27.34 2.82 -7.77
N ALA A 9 26.48 3.05 -6.77
CA ALA A 9 25.79 1.98 -6.04
C ALA A 9 24.59 1.39 -6.84
N ILE A 10 24.13 2.08 -7.89
CA ILE A 10 23.02 1.64 -8.74
C ILE A 10 23.50 0.66 -9.83
N THR A 11 24.75 0.79 -10.29
CA THR A 11 25.30 -0.02 -11.39
C THR A 11 25.73 -1.42 -10.95
N ASP A 12 26.16 -1.61 -9.69
CA ASP A 12 26.68 -2.90 -9.19
C ASP A 12 25.57 -3.94 -8.89
N PHE A 13 24.30 -3.53 -8.87
CA PHE A 13 23.18 -4.44 -8.60
C PHE A 13 22.68 -5.19 -9.85
N HIS A 14 23.02 -4.72 -11.06
CA HIS A 14 22.60 -5.35 -12.32
C HIS A 14 23.39 -6.62 -12.69
N HIS A 15 24.52 -6.91 -12.05
CA HIS A 15 25.34 -8.09 -12.36
C HIS A 15 25.12 -9.31 -11.44
N GLY A 16 24.32 -9.17 -10.37
CA GLY A 16 24.05 -10.25 -9.42
C GLY A 16 22.88 -11.18 -9.77
N PHE A 17 21.95 -10.76 -10.64
CA PHE A 17 20.71 -11.50 -10.91
C PHE A 17 20.72 -12.28 -12.24
N ALA A 18 21.72 -12.04 -13.11
CA ALA A 18 21.77 -12.57 -14.48
C ALA A 18 22.39 -13.98 -14.62
N ARG A 19 22.24 -14.87 -13.63
CA ARG A 19 22.69 -16.29 -13.74
C ARG A 19 21.60 -17.35 -13.52
N PHE A 20 20.34 -16.97 -13.40
CA PHE A 20 19.23 -17.92 -13.36
C PHE A 20 18.22 -17.61 -14.48
N GLY A 21 18.48 -18.16 -15.66
CA GLY A 21 17.55 -18.01 -16.78
C GLY A 21 18.16 -18.30 -18.15
N SER A 22 18.77 -19.47 -18.35
CA SER A 22 19.10 -19.94 -19.70
C SER A 22 18.42 -21.28 -19.97
N ARG A 23 17.20 -21.19 -20.48
CA ARG A 23 16.59 -22.08 -21.49
C ARG A 23 15.11 -21.75 -21.57
N LEU A 24 14.75 -20.96 -22.58
CA LEU A 24 13.71 -21.28 -23.56
C LEU A 24 13.83 -20.20 -24.65
N ARG A 25 14.12 -20.65 -25.86
CA ARG A 25 14.20 -19.83 -27.07
C ARG A 25 12.82 -19.81 -27.74
N HIS A 26 12.56 -18.69 -28.41
CA HIS A 26 11.87 -18.48 -29.69
C HIS A 26 10.53 -17.70 -29.74
N PHE A 27 10.63 -16.57 -30.46
CA PHE A 27 9.65 -15.81 -31.27
C PHE A 27 8.91 -14.61 -30.62
N PRO A 28 8.58 -13.55 -31.42
CA PRO A 28 9.53 -12.57 -31.98
C PRO A 28 9.12 -11.10 -31.69
N ASP A 29 10.02 -10.19 -32.05
CA ASP A 29 9.99 -8.75 -31.83
C ASP A 29 8.73 -8.03 -32.35
N PHE A 30 8.16 -7.15 -31.52
CA PHE A 30 7.23 -6.10 -31.96
C PHE A 30 7.93 -4.74 -31.89
N ASN A 31 8.23 -4.21 -33.07
CA ASN A 31 8.90 -2.94 -33.30
C ASN A 31 7.87 -1.79 -33.18
N LEU A 32 8.16 -0.79 -32.35
CA LEU A 32 7.38 0.44 -32.22
C LEU A 32 7.92 1.47 -33.23
N THR A 33 7.15 1.77 -34.28
CA THR A 33 7.33 2.96 -35.10
C THR A 33 6.41 4.09 -34.63
N GLN A 34 7.01 5.26 -34.39
CA GLN A 34 6.36 6.55 -34.13
C GLN A 34 5.94 7.25 -35.46
N PRO A 35 5.09 8.31 -35.41
CA PRO A 35 4.13 8.67 -36.46
C PRO A 35 4.54 9.84 -37.38
N GLY A 36 3.76 10.01 -38.45
CA GLY A 36 3.79 11.07 -39.47
C GLY A 36 3.54 10.43 -40.85
N ASP A 37 2.75 10.94 -41.79
CA ASP A 37 2.16 12.25 -42.01
C ASP A 37 1.00 12.09 -43.03
N GLU A 38 0.13 13.09 -43.04
CA GLU A 38 -1.01 13.44 -43.89
C GLU A 38 -1.28 12.70 -45.24
N THR A 39 -2.57 12.47 -45.56
CA THR A 39 -3.28 13.26 -46.59
C THR A 39 -4.77 12.91 -46.73
N ASN A 40 -5.55 13.98 -46.91
CA ASN A 40 -6.99 14.11 -47.17
C ASN A 40 -7.62 13.14 -48.19
N THR A 41 -8.92 12.83 -47.99
CA THR A 41 -9.95 13.14 -49.00
C THR A 41 -11.40 13.10 -48.46
N HIS A 42 -12.07 14.24 -48.69
CA HIS A 42 -13.48 14.62 -48.72
C HIS A 42 -14.64 13.64 -48.48
N GLY A 43 -15.62 14.14 -47.70
CA GLY A 43 -17.03 13.72 -47.70
C GLY A 43 -17.93 14.69 -46.93
N ARG A 44 -18.27 15.83 -47.53
CA ARG A 44 -19.25 16.84 -47.07
C ARG A 44 -20.69 16.27 -47.10
N LEU A 45 -21.54 16.65 -46.13
CA LEU A 45 -22.94 17.15 -46.26
C LEU A 45 -23.53 17.38 -44.85
N GLN A 46 -23.57 18.63 -44.37
CA GLN A 46 -24.76 19.53 -44.24
C GLN A 46 -25.73 19.13 -43.11
N LYS A 47 -25.67 19.85 -41.96
CA LYS A 47 -26.48 21.06 -41.59
C LYS A 47 -27.90 20.73 -41.15
N THR A 48 -28.24 21.03 -39.89
CA THR A 48 -29.18 22.10 -39.50
C THR A 48 -29.26 22.22 -37.97
N ASN A 49 -29.11 23.45 -37.49
CA ASN A 49 -29.55 23.96 -36.19
C ASN A 49 -30.26 25.29 -36.49
N PRO A 50 -31.40 25.62 -35.85
CA PRO A 50 -31.42 26.78 -34.94
C PRO A 50 -32.38 26.56 -33.74
N ASP A 51 -32.02 26.90 -32.50
CA ASP A 51 -31.96 28.22 -31.82
C ASP A 51 -33.15 28.37 -30.79
N PRO A 52 -33.01 29.18 -29.73
CA PRO A 52 -33.52 28.96 -28.37
C PRO A 52 -34.75 29.83 -28.05
N ASN A 53 -35.09 29.83 -26.76
CA ASN A 53 -36.11 30.63 -26.05
C ASN A 53 -37.51 29.99 -25.96
N ARG A 54 -37.81 29.47 -24.76
CA ARG A 54 -39.17 29.49 -24.21
C ARG A 54 -39.16 29.40 -22.68
N GLU A 55 -39.37 30.53 -22.01
CA GLU A 55 -40.01 30.58 -20.69
C GLU A 55 -41.55 30.51 -20.83
N PRO A 56 -42.27 30.24 -19.73
CA PRO A 56 -43.08 31.34 -19.15
C PRO A 56 -43.25 31.34 -17.61
N SER A 57 -43.08 32.52 -17.00
CA SER A 57 -43.95 33.30 -16.07
C SER A 57 -44.75 32.68 -14.88
N GLY A 58 -44.67 33.38 -13.72
CA GLY A 58 -45.73 33.63 -12.70
C GLY A 58 -45.74 32.67 -11.50
N ILE A 59 -45.83 33.06 -10.22
CA ILE A 59 -46.79 33.97 -9.54
C ILE A 59 -46.20 34.54 -8.22
N ASP A 60 -46.66 35.74 -7.87
CA ASP A 60 -46.40 36.61 -6.71
C ASP A 60 -46.82 36.10 -5.32
N GLY A 61 -46.32 36.75 -4.26
CA GLY A 61 -46.93 36.70 -2.91
C GLY A 61 -46.10 37.33 -1.79
N ASP A 62 -46.30 38.64 -1.57
CA ASP A 62 -45.83 39.46 -0.44
C ASP A 62 -46.29 38.95 0.94
N ASP A 63 -45.54 39.23 2.01
CA ASP A 63 -45.95 40.23 3.04
C ASP A 63 -44.82 40.45 4.07
N ALA A 64 -44.74 41.70 4.50
CA ALA A 64 -43.72 42.30 5.31
C ALA A 64 -44.17 42.53 6.76
N SER A 65 -43.14 42.74 7.60
CA SER A 65 -43.10 43.77 8.64
C SER A 65 -43.66 43.47 10.06
N ARG A 66 -42.77 43.72 11.04
CA ARG A 66 -42.89 44.57 12.25
C ARG A 66 -42.19 43.92 13.46
N THR A 67 -40.97 44.36 13.80
CA THR A 67 -40.60 45.44 14.76
C THR A 67 -41.12 45.24 16.19
N SER A 68 -40.20 45.05 17.15
CA SER A 68 -39.91 46.05 18.21
C SER A 68 -38.80 45.57 19.16
N ALA A 69 -37.89 46.48 19.47
CA ALA A 69 -36.78 46.37 20.41
C ALA A 69 -37.23 46.40 21.88
N VAL A 70 -36.43 45.85 22.81
CA VAL A 70 -36.05 46.49 24.10
C VAL A 70 -34.69 45.96 24.61
N SER A 71 -33.82 46.92 24.88
CA SER A 71 -32.66 47.04 25.79
C SER A 71 -32.36 45.97 26.85
N GLY A 72 -31.06 45.72 27.08
CA GLY A 72 -30.53 45.08 28.30
C GLY A 72 -29.01 44.93 28.31
N ILE A 73 -28.28 46.00 28.64
CA ILE A 73 -26.83 46.02 28.88
C ILE A 73 -26.48 45.23 30.17
N ARG A 74 -25.57 44.26 30.09
CA ARG A 74 -24.55 43.99 31.14
C ARG A 74 -23.27 43.43 30.52
N SER A 75 -22.19 44.19 30.72
CA SER A 75 -20.80 43.90 30.38
C SER A 75 -20.17 42.92 31.39
N HIS A 76 -19.45 41.91 30.88
CA HIS A 76 -18.30 41.32 31.57
C HIS A 76 -17.17 41.05 30.56
N PRO A 77 -15.91 41.43 30.86
CA PRO A 77 -14.78 41.21 29.97
C PRO A 77 -14.05 39.92 30.35
N ASP A 78 -13.98 38.97 29.44
CA ASP A 78 -12.75 38.22 29.15
C ASP A 78 -13.03 37.21 28.03
N ARG A 79 -12.65 37.56 26.80
CA ARG A 79 -12.43 36.57 25.74
C ARG A 79 -11.14 36.95 25.05
N GLY A 80 -10.09 36.22 25.43
CA GLY A 80 -8.77 36.28 24.84
C GLY A 80 -8.88 36.28 23.32
N VAL A 81 -8.28 37.30 22.73
CA VAL A 81 -8.02 37.38 21.30
C VAL A 81 -6.93 36.34 21.03
N TYR A 82 -7.30 35.11 20.71
CA TYR A 82 -6.37 34.18 20.08
C TYR A 82 -5.98 34.81 18.75
N SER A 83 -4.72 35.24 18.65
CA SER A 83 -4.13 35.81 17.44
C SER A 83 -4.52 34.95 16.23
N THR A 84 -5.06 35.58 15.20
CA THR A 84 -5.42 34.98 13.91
C THR A 84 -4.27 34.16 13.32
N ALA A 85 -3.02 34.49 13.65
CA ALA A 85 -1.83 33.73 13.27
C ALA A 85 -1.80 32.33 13.90
N HIS A 86 -2.23 32.16 15.16
CA HIS A 86 -2.29 30.85 15.81
C HIS A 86 -3.40 29.98 15.21
N GLN A 87 -4.54 30.57 14.83
CA GLN A 87 -5.60 29.85 14.12
C GLN A 87 -5.17 29.44 12.71
N LEU A 88 -4.49 30.32 11.97
CA LEU A 88 -3.93 29.99 10.64
C LEU A 88 -2.82 28.92 10.73
N GLN A 89 -1.99 28.95 11.78
CA GLN A 89 -0.93 27.95 11.97
C GLN A 89 -1.49 26.57 12.34
N VAL A 90 -2.55 26.51 13.15
CA VAL A 90 -3.26 25.26 13.46
C VAL A 90 -3.99 24.70 12.21
N GLN A 91 -4.46 25.57 11.32
CA GLN A 91 -5.14 25.16 10.08
C GLN A 91 -4.15 24.73 8.98
N CYS A 92 -2.94 25.31 8.92
CA CYS A 92 -1.86 24.88 8.03
C CYS A 92 -1.22 23.55 8.46
N MET A 93 -1.21 23.20 9.75
CA MET A 93 -0.77 21.87 10.22
C MET A 93 -1.71 20.74 9.79
N ALA A 94 -2.97 21.05 9.44
CA ALA A 94 -3.96 20.06 9.01
C ALA A 94 -3.90 19.71 7.51
N LEU A 95 -3.00 20.32 6.74
CA LEU A 95 -2.93 20.20 5.27
C LEU A 95 -1.53 19.88 4.75
N ALA A 96 -0.67 19.24 5.56
CA ALA A 96 0.52 18.61 4.98
C ALA A 96 0.03 17.60 3.93
N PRO A 97 0.50 17.66 2.66
CA PRO A 97 0.03 16.77 1.62
C PRO A 97 0.31 15.34 2.05
N LYS A 98 -0.75 14.52 2.12
CA LYS A 98 -0.62 13.12 2.49
C LYS A 98 0.13 12.37 1.40
N LEU A 99 1.29 11.80 1.72
CA LEU A 99 1.96 10.85 0.85
C LEU A 99 1.39 9.46 1.10
N SER A 100 0.67 8.90 0.14
CA SER A 100 0.27 7.49 0.17
C SER A 100 1.44 6.60 -0.28
N ILE A 101 1.69 5.53 0.47
CA ILE A 101 2.66 4.48 0.14
C ILE A 101 1.91 3.15 0.04
N GLU A 102 1.89 2.57 -1.14
CA GLU A 102 1.41 1.20 -1.33
C GLU A 102 2.58 0.23 -1.10
N VAL A 103 2.41 -0.75 -0.21
CA VAL A 103 3.40 -1.77 0.11
C VAL A 103 2.90 -3.11 -0.42
N PHE A 104 3.40 -3.50 -1.58
CA PHE A 104 3.15 -4.83 -2.13
C PHE A 104 3.95 -5.85 -1.34
N SER A 105 3.24 -6.80 -0.74
CA SER A 105 3.80 -7.67 0.28
C SER A 105 3.14 -9.04 0.30
N ASP A 106 3.88 -10.05 0.77
CA ASP A 106 3.32 -11.37 1.05
C ASP A 106 3.62 -11.75 2.50
N LEU A 107 2.65 -12.36 3.18
CA LEU A 107 2.70 -12.70 4.60
C LEU A 107 3.77 -13.76 4.93
N VAL A 108 4.19 -14.52 3.91
CA VAL A 108 5.24 -15.54 4.00
C VAL A 108 6.60 -15.07 3.48
N CYS A 109 6.76 -13.78 3.17
CA CYS A 109 8.03 -13.20 2.74
C CYS A 109 8.81 -12.62 3.95
N PRO A 110 9.98 -13.19 4.32
CA PRO A 110 10.74 -12.68 5.47
C PRO A 110 11.29 -11.26 5.23
N TRP A 111 11.62 -10.92 3.99
CA TRP A 111 12.05 -9.57 3.63
C TRP A 111 10.93 -8.54 3.79
N CYS A 112 9.66 -8.95 3.66
CA CYS A 112 8.54 -8.04 3.91
C CYS A 112 8.47 -7.64 5.38
N PHE A 113 8.72 -8.59 6.29
CA PHE A 113 8.72 -8.28 7.73
C PHE A 113 9.92 -7.40 8.12
N ILE A 114 11.11 -7.67 7.55
CA ILE A 114 12.28 -6.80 7.72
C ILE A 114 11.99 -5.38 7.17
N GLY A 115 11.45 -5.31 5.95
CA GLY A 115 11.07 -4.04 5.32
C GLY A 115 10.02 -3.28 6.13
N LYS A 116 9.06 -3.98 6.74
CA LYS A 116 8.11 -3.38 7.67
C LYS A 116 8.82 -2.70 8.83
N ARG A 117 9.72 -3.38 9.54
CA ARG A 117 10.42 -2.79 10.70
C ARG A 117 11.24 -1.57 10.32
N ARG A 118 11.87 -1.60 9.15
CA ARG A 118 12.57 -0.43 8.61
C ARG A 118 11.59 0.70 8.29
N LEU A 119 10.43 0.41 7.69
CA LEU A 119 9.40 1.40 7.39
C LEU A 119 8.85 2.01 8.68
N ASP A 120 8.55 1.20 9.70
CA ASP A 120 8.07 1.67 11.00
C ASP A 120 9.04 2.69 11.63
N ARG A 121 10.35 2.47 11.50
CA ARG A 121 11.38 3.41 11.96
C ARG A 121 11.36 4.73 11.20
N VAL A 122 11.09 4.71 9.89
CA VAL A 122 10.92 5.94 9.10
C VAL A 122 9.64 6.65 9.50
N LEU A 123 8.53 5.92 9.67
CA LEU A 123 7.24 6.46 10.08
C LEU A 123 7.29 7.13 11.46
N ALA A 124 8.15 6.65 12.36
CA ALA A 124 8.38 7.24 13.68
C ALA A 124 9.31 8.47 13.67
N SER A 125 9.88 8.84 12.52
CA SER A 125 10.72 10.02 12.34
C SER A 125 9.92 11.19 11.72
N PRO A 126 10.47 12.42 11.65
CA PRO A 126 9.82 13.53 10.94
C PRO A 126 9.50 13.20 9.47
N ALA A 127 10.28 12.32 8.84
CA ALA A 127 9.99 11.88 7.47
C ALA A 127 8.72 11.03 7.36
N GLY A 128 8.22 10.50 8.47
CA GLY A 128 6.93 9.82 8.55
C GLY A 128 5.71 10.75 8.60
N GLU A 129 5.89 12.05 8.89
CA GLU A 129 4.77 12.97 9.04
C GLU A 129 3.98 13.11 7.73
N GLY A 130 2.66 12.94 7.80
CA GLY A 130 1.79 12.97 6.62
C GLY A 130 1.91 11.75 5.71
N VAL A 131 2.53 10.65 6.14
CA VAL A 131 2.57 9.40 5.37
C VAL A 131 1.39 8.50 5.75
N GLU A 132 0.68 7.97 4.76
CA GLU A 132 -0.34 6.95 4.91
C GLU A 132 0.12 5.67 4.20
N VAL A 133 0.09 4.52 4.89
CA VAL A 133 0.61 3.26 4.38
C VAL A 133 -0.54 2.30 4.12
N HIS A 134 -0.59 1.77 2.91
CA HIS A 134 -1.56 0.75 2.52
C HIS A 134 -0.83 -0.51 2.09
N TRP A 135 -1.23 -1.65 2.63
CA TRP A 135 -0.69 -2.94 2.26
C TRP A 135 -1.48 -3.49 1.08
N ARG A 136 -0.76 -3.98 0.08
CA ARG A 136 -1.34 -4.54 -1.14
C ARG A 136 -0.93 -5.99 -1.29
N ALA A 137 -1.89 -6.81 -1.69
CA ALA A 137 -1.67 -8.24 -1.85
C ALA A 137 -0.57 -8.53 -2.89
N TYR A 138 0.32 -9.43 -2.52
CA TYR A 138 1.20 -10.13 -3.44
C TYR A 138 1.30 -11.58 -2.99
N GLN A 139 1.35 -12.52 -3.93
CA GLN A 139 1.57 -13.93 -3.61
C GLN A 139 2.87 -14.43 -4.25
N LEU A 140 3.81 -14.85 -3.43
CA LEU A 140 5.02 -15.55 -3.86
C LEU A 140 4.71 -16.96 -4.40
N ALA A 141 3.56 -17.52 -4.00
CA ALA A 141 3.16 -18.89 -4.35
C ALA A 141 1.64 -19.01 -4.61
N PRO A 142 1.08 -18.30 -5.61
CA PRO A 142 -0.37 -18.22 -5.83
C PRO A 142 -0.99 -19.57 -6.24
N ARG A 143 -0.18 -20.51 -6.76
CA ARG A 143 -0.62 -21.84 -7.19
C ARG A 143 -0.68 -22.87 -6.07
N LEU A 144 -0.39 -22.50 -4.82
CA LEU A 144 -0.54 -23.43 -3.70
C LEU A 144 -2.02 -23.75 -3.49
N PRO A 145 -2.37 -25.00 -3.11
CA PRO A 145 -3.74 -25.30 -2.72
C PRO A 145 -4.17 -24.44 -1.52
N PRO A 146 -5.48 -24.22 -1.30
CA PRO A 146 -5.97 -23.41 -0.19
C PRO A 146 -5.40 -23.85 1.17
N ASP A 147 -5.33 -25.16 1.40
CA ASP A 147 -4.77 -25.74 2.63
C ASP A 147 -3.25 -25.65 2.72
N GLY A 148 -2.55 -25.05 1.74
CA GLY A 148 -1.10 -25.00 1.68
C GLY A 148 -0.44 -26.38 1.55
N ILE A 149 0.88 -26.42 1.74
CA ILE A 149 1.65 -27.67 1.77
C ILE A 149 2.68 -27.68 2.89
N ASP A 150 3.23 -28.86 3.20
CA ASP A 150 4.39 -28.98 4.09
C ASP A 150 5.55 -28.08 3.62
N ARG A 151 6.11 -27.32 4.57
CA ARG A 151 7.14 -26.32 4.26
C ARG A 151 8.43 -26.98 3.77
N ALA A 152 8.83 -28.11 4.34
CA ALA A 152 10.04 -28.80 3.90
C ALA A 152 9.89 -29.29 2.46
N ARG A 153 8.72 -29.82 2.09
CA ARG A 153 8.38 -30.18 0.71
C ARG A 153 8.40 -28.98 -0.22
N TYR A 154 7.82 -27.85 0.18
CA TYR A 154 7.86 -26.61 -0.61
C TYR A 154 9.30 -26.18 -0.89
N TYR A 155 10.12 -26.07 0.15
CA TYR A 155 11.52 -25.63 0.03
C TYR A 155 12.37 -26.61 -0.78
N GLN A 156 12.17 -27.91 -0.62
CA GLN A 156 12.84 -28.91 -1.45
C GLN A 156 12.49 -28.75 -2.93
N SER A 157 11.22 -28.49 -3.25
CA SER A 157 10.77 -28.29 -4.64
C SER A 157 11.31 -27.00 -5.26
N LYS A 158 11.45 -25.94 -4.45
CA LYS A 158 11.83 -24.60 -4.92
C LYS A 158 13.34 -24.38 -4.98
N PHE A 159 14.07 -24.95 -4.02
CA PHE A 159 15.49 -24.67 -3.79
C PHE A 159 16.38 -25.92 -3.83
N GLY A 160 15.81 -27.11 -4.04
CA GLY A 160 16.56 -28.37 -4.05
C GLY A 160 16.98 -28.87 -2.67
N SER A 161 17.92 -29.80 -2.63
CA SER A 161 18.40 -30.47 -1.40
C SER A 161 19.00 -29.52 -0.36
N ASP A 162 19.59 -28.41 -0.82
CA ASP A 162 20.25 -27.41 0.02
C ASP A 162 19.26 -26.37 0.58
N GLY A 163 18.00 -26.42 0.13
CA GLY A 163 16.93 -25.51 0.51
C GLY A 163 16.42 -25.64 1.94
N LYS A 164 16.97 -26.53 2.76
CA LYS A 164 16.50 -26.73 4.15
C LYS A 164 16.93 -25.60 5.08
N THR A 165 17.99 -24.87 4.73
CA THR A 165 18.51 -23.79 5.55
C THR A 165 17.90 -22.46 5.12
N VAL A 166 17.43 -21.72 6.12
CA VAL A 166 17.17 -20.29 5.94
C VAL A 166 18.50 -19.65 5.55
N PRO A 167 18.56 -18.82 4.49
CA PRO A 167 19.77 -18.10 4.18
C PRO A 167 20.26 -17.33 5.41
N LYS A 168 21.49 -17.61 5.87
CA LYS A 168 22.12 -16.98 7.05
C LYS A 168 21.94 -15.45 7.05
N ARG A 169 22.06 -14.85 5.86
CA ARG A 169 21.80 -13.43 5.61
C ARG A 169 20.43 -12.94 6.10
N ILE A 170 19.35 -13.70 5.88
CA ILE A 170 18.01 -13.28 6.32
C ILE A 170 17.93 -13.21 7.85
N ALA A 171 18.52 -14.19 8.54
CA ALA A 171 18.53 -14.20 9.99
C ALA A 171 19.37 -13.04 10.57
N GLU A 172 20.51 -12.73 9.95
CA GLU A 172 21.36 -11.60 10.34
C GLU A 172 20.67 -10.25 10.13
N GLU A 173 20.01 -10.07 8.98
CA GLU A 173 19.26 -8.85 8.66
C GLU A 173 18.04 -8.68 9.57
N ALA A 174 17.32 -9.77 9.86
CA ALA A 174 16.23 -9.77 10.83
C ALA A 174 16.72 -9.36 12.22
N ALA A 175 17.81 -9.96 12.71
CA ALA A 175 18.38 -9.63 14.01
C ALA A 175 18.81 -8.15 14.09
N GLY A 176 19.35 -7.59 13.00
CA GLY A 176 19.68 -6.16 12.90
C GLY A 176 18.47 -5.23 13.07
N GLU A 177 17.26 -5.70 12.76
CA GLU A 177 16.01 -4.97 12.99
C GLU A 177 15.28 -5.41 14.29
N GLY A 178 15.96 -6.13 15.18
CA GLY A 178 15.37 -6.63 16.44
C GLY A 178 14.36 -7.76 16.25
N LEU A 179 14.37 -8.44 15.10
CA LEU A 179 13.51 -9.58 14.80
C LEU A 179 14.24 -10.89 15.06
N THR A 180 13.61 -11.75 15.87
CA THR A 180 14.03 -13.15 16.02
C THR A 180 13.05 -14.03 15.28
N PHE A 181 13.48 -14.63 14.18
CA PHE A 181 12.66 -15.59 13.41
C PHE A 181 12.83 -17.00 13.95
N ASN A 182 11.70 -17.67 14.18
CA ASN A 182 11.62 -19.05 14.63
C ASN A 182 11.23 -19.96 13.46
N PHE A 183 12.11 -20.06 12.46
CA PHE A 183 11.85 -20.89 11.27
C PHE A 183 11.67 -22.38 11.58
N ALA A 184 12.15 -22.86 12.72
CA ALA A 184 11.97 -24.23 13.18
C ALA A 184 10.52 -24.52 13.62
N ALA A 185 9.78 -23.50 14.08
CA ALA A 185 8.36 -23.65 14.39
C ALA A 185 7.46 -23.64 13.15
N ILE A 186 7.96 -23.16 12.01
CA ILE A 186 7.18 -23.05 10.77
C ILE A 186 7.19 -24.40 10.04
N ASN A 187 6.09 -25.13 10.12
CA ASN A 187 5.94 -26.43 9.46
C ASN A 187 5.18 -26.35 8.13
N LYS A 188 4.49 -25.23 7.86
CA LYS A 188 3.57 -25.10 6.74
C LYS A 188 3.92 -23.93 5.83
N MET A 189 3.79 -24.12 4.53
CA MET A 189 3.79 -23.06 3.54
C MET A 189 2.34 -22.83 3.10
N PRO A 190 1.66 -21.79 3.62
CA PRO A 190 0.26 -21.53 3.29
C PRO A 190 0.06 -20.93 1.90
N ASN A 191 -1.16 -21.07 1.38
CA ASN A 191 -1.68 -20.09 0.45
C ASN A 191 -2.13 -18.86 1.23
N THR A 192 -1.58 -17.69 0.91
CA THR A 192 -1.80 -16.45 1.67
C THR A 192 -3.02 -15.65 1.23
N PHE A 193 -3.82 -16.16 0.30
CA PHE A 193 -4.98 -15.43 -0.25
C PHE A 193 -5.99 -15.08 0.84
N LEU A 194 -6.28 -16.00 1.76
CA LEU A 194 -7.19 -15.74 2.88
C LEU A 194 -6.65 -14.69 3.84
N GLY A 195 -5.34 -14.71 4.11
CA GLY A 195 -4.66 -13.68 4.90
C GLY A 195 -4.72 -12.30 4.24
N HIS A 196 -4.54 -12.21 2.92
CA HIS A 196 -4.72 -10.97 2.17
C HIS A 196 -6.16 -10.46 2.20
N ARG A 197 -7.15 -11.34 2.18
CA ARG A 197 -8.56 -10.95 2.39
C ARG A 197 -8.80 -10.36 3.78
N LEU A 198 -8.10 -10.82 4.81
CA LEU A 198 -8.18 -10.23 6.14
C LEU A 198 -7.50 -8.84 6.18
N MET A 199 -6.42 -8.64 5.41
CA MET A 199 -5.79 -7.33 5.26
C MET A 199 -6.74 -6.30 4.62
N VAL A 200 -7.51 -6.72 3.61
CA VAL A 200 -8.58 -5.88 3.02
C VAL A 200 -9.66 -5.56 4.07
N PHE A 201 -10.14 -6.57 4.81
CA PHE A 201 -11.11 -6.36 5.89
C PHE A 201 -10.65 -5.33 6.92
N ALA A 202 -9.37 -5.38 7.34
CA ALA A 202 -8.83 -4.43 8.31
C ALA A 202 -8.83 -2.99 7.77
N GLU A 203 -8.47 -2.79 6.49
CA GLU A 203 -8.50 -1.48 5.84
C GLU A 203 -9.93 -0.95 5.68
N GLU A 204 -10.86 -1.78 5.21
CA GLU A 204 -12.25 -1.36 5.00
C GLU A 204 -13.00 -1.10 6.31
N SER A 205 -12.76 -1.90 7.34
CA SER A 205 -13.47 -1.79 8.62
C SER A 205 -12.94 -0.67 9.52
N ARG A 206 -11.62 -0.42 9.51
CA ARG A 206 -10.94 0.44 10.51
C ARG A 206 -9.85 1.33 9.92
N GLY A 207 -9.62 1.27 8.61
CA GLY A 207 -8.68 2.14 7.90
C GLY A 207 -7.24 1.59 7.82
N PRO A 208 -6.35 2.30 7.09
CA PRO A 208 -5.00 1.83 6.79
C PRO A 208 -4.12 1.61 8.03
N ALA A 209 -4.35 2.37 9.11
CA ALA A 209 -3.64 2.18 10.37
C ALA A 209 -3.94 0.82 11.02
N ALA A 210 -5.20 0.36 10.97
CA ALA A 210 -5.59 -0.95 11.51
C ALA A 210 -5.03 -2.09 10.64
N GLN A 211 -5.04 -1.92 9.31
CA GLN A 211 -4.36 -2.83 8.38
C GLN A 211 -2.86 -2.92 8.69
N HIS A 212 -2.20 -1.79 8.96
CA HIS A 212 -0.77 -1.76 9.28
C HIS A 212 -0.43 -2.46 10.61
N LEU A 213 -1.30 -2.38 11.61
CA LEU A 213 -1.17 -3.15 12.84
C LEU A 213 -1.37 -4.66 12.60
N LEU A 214 -2.40 -5.02 11.84
CA LEU A 214 -2.66 -6.43 11.47
C LEU A 214 -1.49 -7.05 10.71
N ALA A 215 -0.83 -6.28 9.83
CA ALA A 215 0.38 -6.75 9.14
C ALA A 215 1.46 -7.23 10.14
N ASP A 216 1.71 -6.46 11.22
CA ASP A 216 2.68 -6.86 12.24
C ASP A 216 2.23 -8.16 12.94
N VAL A 217 0.96 -8.24 13.34
CA VAL A 217 0.39 -9.43 13.99
C VAL A 217 0.56 -10.67 13.12
N LEU A 218 0.20 -10.61 11.84
CA LEU A 218 0.32 -11.75 10.92
C LEU A 218 1.77 -12.14 10.66
N PHE A 219 2.68 -11.15 10.53
CA PHE A 219 4.10 -11.44 10.40
C PHE A 219 4.67 -12.11 11.65
N ARG A 220 4.31 -11.65 12.85
CA ARG A 220 4.73 -12.31 14.10
C ARG A 220 4.15 -13.73 14.20
N ALA A 221 2.87 -13.89 13.91
CA ALA A 221 2.18 -15.17 13.90
C ALA A 221 2.92 -16.20 13.05
N TYR A 222 3.29 -15.85 11.82
CA TYR A 222 4.00 -16.75 10.93
C TYR A 222 5.48 -16.93 11.31
N PHE A 223 6.24 -15.83 11.42
CA PHE A 223 7.71 -15.89 11.50
C PHE A 223 8.27 -16.14 12.90
N GLN A 224 7.53 -15.83 13.95
CA GLN A 224 8.01 -15.96 15.34
C GLN A 224 7.29 -17.08 16.09
N GLU A 225 6.02 -17.31 15.76
CA GLU A 225 5.15 -18.25 16.48
C GLU A 225 4.87 -19.53 15.66
N GLY A 226 5.15 -19.53 14.35
CA GLY A 226 4.95 -20.69 13.48
C GLY A 226 3.48 -21.01 13.17
N ARG A 227 2.58 -20.05 13.40
CA ARG A 227 1.14 -20.18 13.11
C ARG A 227 0.88 -20.16 11.60
N ASP A 228 -0.16 -20.87 11.18
CA ASP A 228 -0.55 -20.99 9.77
C ASP A 228 -1.42 -19.79 9.33
N VAL A 229 -0.82 -18.81 8.65
CA VAL A 229 -1.55 -17.63 8.13
C VAL A 229 -2.42 -17.90 6.89
N GLY A 230 -2.58 -19.17 6.49
CA GLY A 230 -3.60 -19.60 5.55
C GLY A 230 -4.85 -20.19 6.24
N ASP A 231 -4.79 -20.44 7.54
CA ASP A 231 -5.88 -21.07 8.32
C ASP A 231 -6.87 -20.03 8.85
N LEU A 232 -8.17 -20.33 8.71
CA LEU A 232 -9.26 -19.42 9.10
C LEU A 232 -9.20 -19.06 10.59
N GLN A 233 -9.03 -20.06 11.47
CA GLN A 233 -9.08 -19.83 12.92
C GLN A 233 -7.86 -19.03 13.40
N THR A 234 -6.69 -19.30 12.83
CA THR A 234 -5.48 -18.50 13.03
C THR A 234 -5.69 -17.04 12.63
N LEU A 235 -6.33 -16.80 11.49
CA LEU A 235 -6.63 -15.45 10.99
C LEU A 235 -7.64 -14.70 11.87
N VAL A 236 -8.68 -15.38 12.37
CA VAL A 236 -9.66 -14.79 13.30
C VAL A 236 -8.99 -14.39 14.62
N GLN A 237 -8.08 -15.22 15.15
CA GLN A 237 -7.30 -14.88 16.34
C GLN A 237 -6.38 -13.68 16.09
N ALA A 238 -5.69 -13.64 14.94
CA ALA A 238 -4.85 -12.51 14.55
C ALA A 238 -5.66 -11.21 14.41
N ALA A 239 -6.89 -11.28 13.90
CA ALA A 239 -7.80 -10.13 13.85
C ALA A 239 -8.10 -9.59 15.26
N ALA A 240 -8.42 -10.47 16.20
CA ALA A 240 -8.65 -10.10 17.60
C ALA A 240 -7.42 -9.48 18.27
N GLU A 241 -6.23 -10.05 18.06
CA GLU A 241 -4.96 -9.52 18.54
C GLU A 241 -4.66 -8.12 17.98
N ALA A 242 -5.07 -7.84 16.74
CA ALA A 242 -4.97 -6.52 16.11
C ALA A 242 -6.07 -5.53 16.55
N GLY A 243 -6.98 -5.94 17.44
CA GLY A 243 -8.09 -5.11 17.92
C GLY A 243 -9.27 -4.99 16.95
N LEU A 244 -9.36 -5.90 15.98
CA LEU A 244 -10.51 -6.02 15.07
C LEU A 244 -11.58 -6.94 15.68
N ASP A 245 -12.82 -6.82 15.18
CA ASP A 245 -13.90 -7.69 15.60
C ASP A 245 -13.72 -9.11 15.01
N ALA A 246 -13.46 -10.08 15.89
CA ALA A 246 -13.19 -11.47 15.51
C ALA A 246 -14.38 -12.13 14.79
N HIS A 247 -15.61 -11.87 15.24
CA HIS A 247 -16.81 -12.45 14.63
C HIS A 247 -17.07 -11.84 13.25
N ALA A 248 -16.85 -10.52 13.09
CA ALA A 248 -16.96 -9.87 11.80
C ALA A 248 -15.88 -10.38 10.84
N ALA A 249 -14.64 -10.58 11.32
CA ALA A 249 -13.55 -11.17 10.53
C ALA A 249 -13.88 -12.60 10.09
N GLU A 250 -14.42 -13.44 10.98
CA GLU A 250 -14.82 -14.81 10.66
C GLU A 250 -15.92 -14.83 9.59
N ALA A 251 -16.98 -14.03 9.78
CA ALA A 251 -18.07 -13.91 8.81
C ALA A 251 -17.58 -13.39 7.45
N TRP A 252 -16.68 -12.40 7.45
CA TRP A 252 -16.05 -11.87 6.24
C TRP A 252 -15.29 -12.96 5.47
N LEU A 253 -14.42 -13.70 6.17
CA LEU A 253 -13.56 -14.71 5.57
C LEU A 253 -14.33 -15.96 5.12
N ALA A 254 -15.44 -16.29 5.79
CA ALA A 254 -16.35 -17.36 5.38
C ALA A 254 -17.11 -17.04 4.08
N GLY A 255 -17.34 -15.75 3.78
CA GLY A 255 -17.99 -15.29 2.56
C GLY A 255 -17.02 -15.01 1.40
N ASP A 256 -17.50 -14.23 0.43
CA ASP A 256 -16.74 -13.82 -0.76
C ASP A 256 -16.17 -12.38 -0.69
N ALA A 257 -16.47 -11.66 0.39
CA ALA A 257 -16.07 -10.28 0.54
C ALA A 257 -14.54 -10.10 0.44
N GLY A 258 -14.11 -9.03 -0.22
CA GLY A 258 -12.70 -8.71 -0.46
C GLY A 258 -11.97 -9.60 -1.48
N LYS A 259 -12.60 -10.63 -2.06
CA LYS A 259 -11.95 -11.48 -3.08
C LYS A 259 -11.56 -10.68 -4.32
N ASP A 260 -12.49 -9.89 -4.85
CA ASP A 260 -12.24 -9.05 -6.03
C ASP A 260 -11.17 -8.02 -5.73
N ARG A 261 -11.19 -7.41 -4.54
CA ARG A 261 -10.17 -6.45 -4.12
C ARG A 261 -8.77 -7.06 -4.07
N VAL A 262 -8.62 -8.25 -3.50
CA VAL A 262 -7.32 -8.96 -3.51
C VAL A 262 -6.88 -9.26 -4.94
N GLN A 263 -7.81 -9.66 -5.82
CA GLN A 263 -7.47 -9.92 -7.22
C GLN A 263 -7.01 -8.65 -7.95
N GLU A 264 -7.70 -7.52 -7.76
CA GLU A 264 -7.29 -6.20 -8.29
C GLU A 264 -5.88 -5.81 -7.82
N GLU A 265 -5.54 -6.05 -6.55
CA GLU A 265 -4.21 -5.75 -6.02
C GLU A 265 -3.12 -6.65 -6.63
N LEU A 266 -3.42 -7.93 -6.85
CA LEU A 266 -2.52 -8.85 -7.53
C LEU A 266 -2.30 -8.46 -9.00
N ASP A 267 -3.36 -8.08 -9.71
CA ASP A 267 -3.27 -7.64 -11.11
C ASP A 267 -2.51 -6.31 -11.21
N ARG A 268 -2.78 -5.37 -10.30
CA ARG A 268 -2.04 -4.11 -10.20
C ARG A 268 -0.54 -4.33 -9.98
N ALA A 269 -0.14 -5.34 -9.19
CA ALA A 269 1.27 -5.66 -9.03
C ALA A 269 1.92 -6.06 -10.36
N VAL A 270 1.20 -6.79 -11.22
CA VAL A 270 1.65 -7.16 -12.56
C VAL A 270 1.73 -5.94 -13.47
N GLU A 271 0.71 -5.08 -13.47
CA GLU A 271 0.68 -3.84 -14.26
C GLU A 271 1.84 -2.90 -13.92
N LEU A 272 2.21 -2.82 -12.64
CA LEU A 272 3.34 -2.04 -12.15
C LEU A 272 4.70 -2.73 -12.38
N GLY A 273 4.73 -3.92 -12.96
CA GLY A 273 5.95 -4.68 -13.22
C GLY A 273 6.67 -5.16 -11.96
N ILE A 274 5.95 -5.34 -10.85
CA ILE A 274 6.51 -5.79 -9.58
C ILE A 274 6.83 -7.30 -9.68
N GLN A 275 8.12 -7.63 -9.66
CA GLN A 275 8.61 -9.01 -9.76
C GLN A 275 9.07 -9.59 -8.41
N GLY A 276 9.03 -8.80 -7.34
CA GLY A 276 9.48 -9.21 -6.02
C GLY A 276 8.98 -8.28 -4.92
N VAL A 277 8.94 -8.81 -3.70
CA VAL A 277 8.42 -8.12 -2.52
C VAL A 277 9.40 -8.13 -1.34
N PRO A 278 9.39 -7.11 -0.47
CA PRO A 278 8.48 -5.96 -0.49
C PRO A 278 8.80 -5.00 -1.65
N SER A 279 7.78 -4.32 -2.15
CA SER A 279 7.93 -3.21 -3.10
C SER A 279 7.08 -2.05 -2.60
N PHE A 280 7.68 -0.86 -2.52
CA PHE A 280 7.03 0.35 -2.01
C PHE A 280 6.73 1.29 -3.17
N VAL A 281 5.46 1.62 -3.40
CA VAL A 281 5.04 2.54 -4.47
C VAL A 281 4.58 3.84 -3.84
N LEU A 282 5.40 4.88 -3.98
CA LEU A 282 5.16 6.18 -3.36
C LEU A 282 4.33 7.05 -4.31
N GLY A 283 3.22 7.59 -3.81
CA GLY A 283 2.31 8.43 -4.60
C GLY A 283 1.73 7.75 -5.84
N GLY A 284 1.68 6.41 -5.85
CA GLY A 284 1.18 5.62 -6.98
C GLY A 284 2.10 5.55 -8.21
N VAL A 285 3.28 6.18 -8.18
CA VAL A 285 4.13 6.33 -9.39
C VAL A 285 5.61 6.00 -9.20
N PHE A 286 6.12 5.99 -7.96
CA PHE A 286 7.54 5.73 -7.70
C PHE A 286 7.76 4.38 -7.01
N PRO A 287 8.04 3.29 -7.75
CA PRO A 287 8.35 2.00 -7.16
C PRO A 287 9.77 1.97 -6.59
N ILE A 288 9.90 1.44 -5.37
CA ILE A 288 11.17 1.17 -4.69
C ILE A 288 11.18 -0.32 -4.37
N PRO A 289 11.99 -1.12 -5.10
CA PRO A 289 12.02 -2.56 -4.88
C PRO A 289 12.85 -2.93 -3.65
N GLY A 290 12.40 -3.95 -2.93
CA GLY A 290 13.13 -4.61 -1.86
C GLY A 290 13.09 -3.86 -0.52
N ALA A 291 13.52 -4.56 0.53
CA ALA A 291 13.63 -4.03 1.89
C ALA A 291 14.84 -3.07 2.00
N GLN A 292 14.71 -1.86 1.44
CA GLN A 292 15.74 -0.82 1.50
C GLN A 292 16.06 -0.40 2.94
N THR A 293 17.24 0.19 3.16
CA THR A 293 17.62 0.69 4.49
C THR A 293 16.76 1.88 4.91
N VAL A 294 16.73 2.18 6.21
CA VAL A 294 15.98 3.31 6.77
C VAL A 294 16.41 4.64 6.13
N GLU A 295 17.71 4.80 5.88
CA GLU A 295 18.30 6.02 5.29
C GLU A 295 17.84 6.19 3.83
N VAL A 296 17.85 5.09 3.07
CA VAL A 296 17.40 5.08 1.67
C VAL A 296 15.90 5.37 1.58
N MET A 297 15.08 4.70 2.40
CA MET A 297 13.64 4.93 2.42
C MET A 297 13.28 6.36 2.84
N THR A 298 13.94 6.89 3.87
CA THR A 298 13.80 8.29 4.29
C THR A 298 14.06 9.24 3.12
N THR A 299 15.17 9.02 2.41
CA THR A 299 15.55 9.85 1.26
C THR A 299 14.49 9.83 0.16
N PHE A 300 13.94 8.64 -0.16
CA PHE A 300 12.90 8.54 -1.18
C PHE A 300 11.58 9.15 -0.76
N ILE A 301 11.16 8.98 0.49
CA ILE A 301 9.93 9.56 1.03
C ILE A 301 9.99 11.09 0.97
N GLU A 302 11.08 11.70 1.44
CA GLU A 302 11.26 13.16 1.40
C GLU A 302 11.28 13.70 -0.04
N ARG A 303 11.96 12.99 -0.95
CA ARG A 303 11.95 13.35 -2.38
C ARG A 303 10.56 13.24 -2.99
N ALA A 304 9.79 12.20 -2.64
CA ALA A 304 8.43 12.02 -3.14
C ALA A 304 7.50 13.12 -2.63
N LYS A 305 7.56 13.47 -1.34
CA LYS A 305 6.81 14.59 -0.76
C LYS A 305 7.11 15.90 -1.48
N THR A 306 8.39 16.21 -1.72
CA THR A 306 8.81 17.42 -2.41
C THR A 306 8.25 17.49 -3.84
N ARG A 307 8.37 16.37 -4.59
CA ARG A 307 7.92 16.31 -5.99
C ARG A 307 6.41 16.34 -6.17
N LEU A 308 5.66 15.74 -5.25
CA LEU A 308 4.20 15.64 -5.34
C LEU A 308 3.49 16.85 -4.72
N ALA A 309 4.20 17.66 -3.93
CA ALA A 309 3.71 18.95 -3.43
C ALA A 309 3.91 20.10 -4.43
N SER A 310 4.66 19.87 -5.52
CA SER A 310 4.96 20.84 -6.59
C SER A 310 4.00 20.68 -7.76
#